data_AF-A0A953Q7J2-F1
#
_entry.id   AF-A0A953Q7J2-F1
#
_cell.length_a   1.000
_cell.length_b   1.000
_cell.length_c   1.000
_cell.angle_alpha   90.00
_cell.angle_beta   90.00
_cell.angle_gamma   90.00
#
_symmetry.space_group_name_H-M   'P 1'
#
loop_
_entity.id
_entity.type
_entity.pdbx_description
1 polymer ?
#
loop_
_entity_poly.entity_id
_entity_poly.type
_entity_poly.pdbx_seq_one_letter_code
_entity_poly.pdbx_strand_id
1 'polypeptide(L)'
;MPPAARISDMHVCPLVTGIVPHVGGPISMGCPTVMIGFMPAARVGDLAICVGPPDVIAMGSFTVMIGGMQAARIGDLTAHGGTIVLGFPTVMIGDVGAGGGGGGGLGVVLGGLIAGLKNIFAPTYPRTVLDANGNVVTQYNEAITIVGTPEYQAKVLADLQRIANTPTGKALLDSIAGSGKHVTIQAPSDPNAGNSCGSYDNAAGRFSNPDGTPGDGSNSTVEYNPDRTKIGDEPWETRPPGVGLAHELIHADQAAHGTMTPGTTNNDAKPDPSDPTQIDQVNTREAEAVGIPPNDNRDYTENKIRSEWDPPQPERQWY
;
A
#
# COMPACT_ATOMS: atom_id res chain seq x y z
N MET A 1 -25.27 7.14 -1.96
CA MET A 1 -25.27 5.79 -1.36
C MET A 1 -25.36 4.79 -2.50
N PRO A 2 -24.33 3.97 -2.78
CA PRO A 2 -24.38 2.92 -3.80
C PRO A 2 -25.07 1.63 -3.31
N PRO A 3 -25.56 0.78 -4.22
CA PRO A 3 -26.10 -0.54 -3.89
C PRO A 3 -25.05 -1.45 -3.23
N ALA A 4 -25.46 -2.22 -2.23
CA ALA A 4 -24.62 -3.18 -1.54
C ALA A 4 -24.25 -4.36 -2.43
N ALA A 5 -23.00 -4.80 -2.38
CA ALA A 5 -22.52 -5.97 -3.09
C ALA A 5 -22.73 -7.25 -2.26
N ARG A 6 -22.83 -8.36 -2.96
CA ARG A 6 -23.05 -9.70 -2.43
C ARG A 6 -22.31 -10.72 -3.29
N ILE A 7 -22.24 -11.96 -2.82
CA ILE A 7 -21.75 -13.06 -3.65
C ILE A 7 -22.45 -13.05 -5.01
N SER A 8 -21.75 -13.48 -6.06
CA SER A 8 -22.14 -13.46 -7.47
C SER A 8 -22.22 -12.09 -8.15
N ASP A 9 -22.18 -10.97 -7.44
CA ASP A 9 -22.08 -9.67 -8.10
C ASP A 9 -20.72 -9.53 -8.78
N MET A 10 -20.70 -8.86 -9.93
CA MET A 10 -19.53 -8.82 -10.80
C MET A 10 -18.58 -7.68 -10.43
N HIS A 11 -17.29 -7.92 -10.62
CA HIS A 11 -16.29 -6.85 -10.72
C HIS A 11 -15.74 -6.77 -12.16
N VAL A 12 -15.10 -5.66 -12.48
CA VAL A 12 -14.24 -5.52 -13.65
C VAL A 12 -12.79 -5.50 -13.18
N CYS A 13 -11.89 -6.12 -13.95
CA CYS A 13 -10.46 -6.15 -13.63
C CYS A 13 -9.66 -5.56 -14.81
N PRO A 14 -8.87 -4.50 -14.60
CA PRO A 14 -8.05 -3.88 -15.64
C PRO A 14 -6.65 -4.51 -15.76
N LEU A 15 -6.30 -5.45 -14.87
CA LEU A 15 -4.96 -6.01 -14.81
C LEU A 15 -4.66 -6.88 -16.03
N VAL A 16 -3.38 -7.02 -16.36
CA VAL A 16 -2.92 -7.83 -17.49
C VAL A 16 -1.72 -8.64 -17.01
N THR A 17 -1.76 -9.96 -17.21
CA THR A 17 -0.61 -10.84 -16.97
C THR A 17 0.05 -11.12 -18.32
N GLY A 18 1.17 -10.46 -18.61
CA GLY A 18 1.84 -10.54 -19.91
C GLY A 18 0.97 -9.99 -21.04
N ILE A 19 0.55 -10.87 -21.95
CA ILE A 19 -0.38 -10.53 -23.06
C ILE A 19 -1.83 -10.93 -22.78
N VAL A 20 -2.12 -11.54 -21.62
CA VAL A 20 -3.45 -12.04 -21.26
C VAL A 20 -4.14 -10.99 -20.38
N PRO A 21 -5.15 -10.27 -20.88
CA PRO A 21 -5.95 -9.38 -20.05
C PRO A 21 -6.72 -10.21 -19.03
N HIS A 22 -6.75 -9.71 -17.79
CA HIS A 22 -7.68 -10.23 -16.82
C HIS A 22 -9.10 -9.88 -17.25
N VAL A 23 -10.05 -10.71 -16.81
CA VAL A 23 -11.47 -10.44 -16.97
C VAL A 23 -12.11 -10.62 -15.61
N GLY A 24 -12.71 -9.54 -15.11
CA GLY A 24 -13.39 -9.56 -13.82
C GLY A 24 -14.61 -10.49 -13.86
N GLY A 25 -14.78 -11.23 -12.78
CA GLY A 25 -15.84 -12.22 -12.59
C GLY A 25 -16.63 -11.99 -11.30
N PRO A 26 -17.46 -12.97 -10.89
CA PRO A 26 -18.30 -12.82 -9.72
C PRO A 26 -17.48 -12.82 -8.43
N ILE A 27 -17.96 -12.06 -7.44
CA ILE A 27 -17.56 -12.22 -6.05
C ILE A 27 -17.90 -13.65 -5.61
N SER A 28 -16.90 -14.36 -5.08
CA SER A 28 -16.95 -15.79 -4.76
C SER A 28 -17.08 -16.09 -3.27
N MET A 29 -16.74 -15.13 -2.41
CA MET A 29 -16.90 -15.23 -0.96
C MET A 29 -17.81 -14.10 -0.43
N GLY A 30 -18.37 -14.31 0.75
CA GLY A 30 -19.22 -13.35 1.42
C GLY A 30 -19.43 -13.71 2.88
N CYS A 31 -20.05 -12.82 3.64
CA CYS A 31 -20.41 -13.06 5.03
C CYS A 31 -21.56 -14.09 5.12
N PRO A 32 -21.33 -15.30 5.67
CA PRO A 32 -22.38 -16.33 5.72
C PRO A 32 -23.52 -15.98 6.70
N THR A 33 -23.31 -15.03 7.61
CA THR A 33 -24.28 -14.65 8.64
C THR A 33 -25.11 -13.42 8.28
N VAL A 34 -24.78 -12.71 7.19
CA VAL A 34 -25.50 -11.50 6.77
C VAL A 34 -25.90 -11.65 5.31
N MET A 35 -27.22 -11.64 5.06
CA MET A 35 -27.79 -11.87 3.74
C MET A 35 -28.35 -10.58 3.15
N ILE A 36 -28.00 -10.28 1.90
CA ILE A 36 -28.54 -9.19 1.10
C ILE A 36 -29.21 -9.79 -0.13
N GLY A 37 -30.53 -9.64 -0.23
CA GLY A 37 -31.31 -10.27 -1.30
C GLY A 37 -31.17 -11.80 -1.31
N PHE A 38 -31.19 -12.43 -0.13
CA PHE A 38 -31.02 -13.89 0.08
C PHE A 38 -29.65 -14.47 -0.28
N MET A 39 -28.63 -13.62 -0.41
CA MET A 39 -27.26 -14.03 -0.75
C MET A 39 -26.27 -13.41 0.24
N PRO A 40 -25.19 -14.13 0.63
CA PRO A 40 -24.14 -13.60 1.49
C PRO A 40 -23.63 -12.22 1.05
N ALA A 41 -23.60 -11.28 1.98
CA ALA A 41 -23.12 -9.91 1.71
C ALA A 41 -21.60 -9.88 1.53
N ALA A 42 -21.13 -9.15 0.53
CA ALA A 42 -19.72 -9.02 0.20
C ALA A 42 -19.06 -7.93 1.05
N ARG A 43 -17.76 -8.08 1.30
CA ARG A 43 -16.98 -7.24 2.21
C ARG A 43 -15.54 -7.16 1.78
N VAL A 44 -14.81 -6.19 2.33
CA VAL A 44 -13.35 -6.14 2.21
C VAL A 44 -12.73 -7.48 2.62
N GLY A 45 -11.80 -7.97 1.79
CA GLY A 45 -11.13 -9.25 1.94
C GLY A 45 -11.85 -10.45 1.32
N ASP A 46 -13.12 -10.32 0.90
CA ASP A 46 -13.80 -11.40 0.19
C ASP A 46 -13.24 -11.52 -1.25
N LEU A 47 -13.07 -12.76 -1.73
CA LEU A 47 -12.46 -13.06 -3.03
C LEU A 47 -13.44 -12.87 -4.18
N ALA A 48 -12.95 -12.43 -5.33
CA ALA A 48 -13.65 -12.42 -6.60
C ALA A 48 -12.92 -13.27 -7.65
N ILE A 49 -13.69 -13.98 -8.46
CA ILE A 49 -13.14 -14.78 -9.57
C ILE A 49 -12.61 -13.83 -10.63
N CYS A 50 -11.38 -14.04 -11.07
CA CYS A 50 -10.78 -13.30 -12.17
C CYS A 50 -10.21 -14.28 -13.19
N VAL A 51 -10.16 -13.91 -14.47
CA VAL A 51 -9.37 -14.64 -15.48
C VAL A 51 -7.90 -14.29 -15.31
N GLY A 52 -7.32 -14.83 -14.24
CA GLY A 52 -6.02 -14.54 -13.64
C GLY A 52 -5.97 -15.18 -12.24
N PRO A 53 -5.05 -14.78 -11.35
CA PRO A 53 -5.20 -15.05 -9.92
C PRO A 53 -6.56 -14.53 -9.40
N PRO A 54 -7.14 -15.12 -8.34
CA PRO A 54 -8.32 -14.54 -7.69
C PRO A 54 -8.06 -13.09 -7.25
N ASP A 55 -9.03 -12.22 -7.50
CA ASP A 55 -8.99 -10.83 -7.05
C ASP A 55 -9.59 -10.72 -5.63
N VAL A 56 -9.35 -9.62 -4.93
CA VAL A 56 -9.81 -9.39 -3.56
C VAL A 56 -10.49 -8.05 -3.48
N ILE A 57 -11.63 -7.97 -2.81
CA ILE A 57 -12.25 -6.67 -2.52
C ILE A 57 -11.33 -5.89 -1.58
N ALA A 58 -10.79 -4.78 -2.07
CA ALA A 58 -9.81 -3.97 -1.35
C ALA A 58 -10.48 -2.83 -0.56
N MET A 59 -11.68 -2.40 -0.97
CA MET A 59 -12.38 -1.28 -0.34
C MET A 59 -13.85 -1.60 -0.05
N GLY A 60 -14.42 -0.92 0.94
CA GLY A 60 -15.82 -1.03 1.31
C GLY A 60 -16.35 0.27 1.90
N SER A 61 -17.53 0.23 2.52
CA SER A 61 -18.08 1.34 3.30
C SER A 61 -17.23 1.64 4.52
N PHE A 62 -17.05 2.93 4.79
CA PHE A 62 -16.34 3.43 5.96
C PHE A 62 -17.16 3.40 7.24
N THR A 63 -18.48 3.34 7.12
CA THR A 63 -19.39 3.41 8.27
C THR A 63 -20.22 2.15 8.50
N VAL A 64 -20.23 1.21 7.55
CA VAL A 64 -21.03 -0.01 7.65
C VAL A 64 -20.15 -1.24 7.65
N MET A 65 -20.23 -2.00 8.74
CA MET A 65 -19.51 -3.24 8.94
C MET A 65 -20.45 -4.43 8.83
N ILE A 66 -20.01 -5.47 8.12
CA ILE A 66 -20.72 -6.76 7.98
C ILE A 66 -19.77 -7.84 8.47
N GLY A 67 -20.17 -8.62 9.48
CA GLY A 67 -19.32 -9.68 10.04
C GLY A 67 -17.91 -9.21 10.41
N GLY A 68 -17.77 -8.00 10.95
CA GLY A 68 -16.51 -7.41 11.39
C GLY A 68 -15.64 -6.76 10.30
N MET A 69 -16.02 -6.82 9.01
CA MET A 69 -15.29 -6.21 7.89
C MET A 69 -16.16 -5.16 7.20
N GLN A 70 -15.55 -4.21 6.49
CA GLN A 70 -16.27 -3.15 5.76
C GLN A 70 -17.16 -3.74 4.67
N ALA A 71 -18.39 -3.26 4.57
CA ALA A 71 -19.37 -3.75 3.60
C ALA A 71 -19.05 -3.28 2.18
N ALA A 72 -18.99 -4.20 1.21
CA ALA A 72 -18.70 -3.87 -0.18
C ALA A 72 -19.95 -3.41 -0.94
N ARG A 73 -19.75 -2.60 -1.98
CA ARG A 73 -20.78 -1.88 -2.74
C ARG A 73 -20.34 -1.69 -4.18
N ILE A 74 -21.28 -1.34 -5.05
CA ILE A 74 -20.94 -0.88 -6.40
C ILE A 74 -19.97 0.30 -6.32
N GLY A 75 -18.89 0.23 -7.08
CA GLY A 75 -17.84 1.23 -7.17
C GLY A 75 -16.66 0.98 -6.23
N ASP A 76 -16.80 0.09 -5.24
CA ASP A 76 -15.69 -0.21 -4.35
C ASP A 76 -14.58 -0.97 -5.11
N LEU A 77 -13.33 -0.65 -4.78
CA LEU A 77 -12.13 -1.09 -5.48
C LEU A 77 -11.73 -2.53 -5.12
N THR A 78 -11.07 -3.19 -6.07
CA THR A 78 -10.45 -4.51 -5.90
C THR A 78 -8.92 -4.43 -5.98
N ALA A 79 -8.24 -5.46 -5.48
CA ALA A 79 -6.78 -5.55 -5.40
C ALA A 79 -6.11 -5.46 -6.77
N HIS A 80 -6.76 -5.96 -7.81
CA HIS A 80 -6.27 -5.84 -9.18
C HIS A 80 -6.51 -4.46 -9.82
N GLY A 81 -6.90 -3.45 -9.03
CA GLY A 81 -7.23 -2.10 -9.49
C GLY A 81 -8.60 -1.99 -10.17
N GLY A 82 -9.40 -3.04 -10.04
CA GLY A 82 -10.75 -3.14 -10.57
C GLY A 82 -11.81 -2.51 -9.67
N THR A 83 -13.07 -2.60 -10.09
CA THR A 83 -14.22 -2.13 -9.29
C THR A 83 -15.37 -3.12 -9.35
N ILE A 84 -16.16 -3.17 -8.28
CA ILE A 84 -17.43 -3.88 -8.25
C ILE A 84 -18.45 -3.12 -9.10
N VAL A 85 -19.07 -3.79 -10.08
CA VAL A 85 -19.98 -3.17 -11.05
C VAL A 85 -21.44 -3.58 -10.89
N LEU A 86 -21.73 -4.60 -10.08
CA LEU A 86 -23.09 -5.01 -9.74
C LEU A 86 -23.31 -5.02 -8.22
N GLY A 87 -24.57 -4.91 -7.83
CA GLY A 87 -25.00 -4.85 -6.45
C GLY A 87 -26.50 -5.05 -6.36
N PHE A 88 -27.02 -5.25 -5.14
CA PHE A 88 -28.44 -5.46 -4.91
C PHE A 88 -29.18 -4.10 -4.83
N PRO A 89 -30.04 -3.78 -5.81
CA PRO A 89 -30.51 -2.42 -6.05
C PRO A 89 -31.41 -1.83 -4.95
N THR A 90 -31.92 -2.66 -4.04
CA THR A 90 -32.83 -2.22 -2.96
C THR A 90 -32.15 -2.09 -1.60
N VAL A 91 -30.87 -2.44 -1.48
CA VAL A 91 -30.10 -2.26 -0.24
C VAL A 91 -28.96 -1.29 -0.53
N MET A 92 -29.07 -0.09 0.01
CA MET A 92 -28.11 0.98 -0.23
C MET A 92 -27.23 1.15 1.00
N ILE A 93 -25.91 1.17 0.81
CA ILE A 93 -24.95 1.39 1.90
C ILE A 93 -24.30 2.75 1.69
N GLY A 94 -24.64 3.71 2.55
CA GLY A 94 -24.06 5.05 2.53
C GLY A 94 -22.90 5.17 3.49
N ASP A 95 -21.95 6.04 3.12
CA ASP A 95 -21.08 6.69 4.09
C ASP A 95 -21.75 8.02 4.47
N VAL A 96 -21.67 8.44 5.73
CA VAL A 96 -22.22 9.74 6.14
C VAL A 96 -21.50 10.85 5.37
N GLY A 97 -22.23 11.54 4.51
CA GLY A 97 -21.69 12.58 3.65
C GLY A 97 -21.23 13.79 4.48
N ALA A 98 -20.00 14.25 4.22
CA ALA A 98 -19.59 15.59 4.56
C ALA A 98 -20.46 16.61 3.79
N GLY A 99 -21.51 17.14 4.41
CA GLY A 99 -22.33 18.18 3.81
C GLY A 99 -23.60 18.52 4.59
N GLY A 100 -23.61 19.69 5.23
CA GLY A 100 -24.82 20.42 5.63
C GLY A 100 -25.15 20.35 7.12
N GLY A 101 -24.96 21.47 7.82
CA GLY A 101 -25.25 21.61 9.24
C GLY A 101 -26.71 21.40 9.61
N GLY A 102 -26.91 20.86 10.82
CA GLY A 102 -28.20 20.69 11.46
C GLY A 102 -27.99 19.90 12.74
N GLY A 103 -27.93 20.61 13.87
CA GLY A 103 -27.59 20.03 15.16
C GLY A 103 -28.54 18.93 15.63
N GLY A 104 -27.98 18.02 16.42
CA GLY A 104 -28.72 17.07 17.25
C GLY A 104 -28.88 15.68 16.63
N GLY A 105 -27.98 14.75 16.96
CA GLY A 105 -28.28 13.34 16.75
C GLY A 105 -27.14 12.31 16.74
N LEU A 106 -25.87 12.70 16.74
CA LEU A 106 -24.74 11.75 16.57
C LEU A 106 -23.68 11.78 17.69
N GLY A 107 -24.02 12.37 18.83
CA GLY A 107 -23.12 12.46 20.00
C GLY A 107 -23.26 11.37 21.05
N VAL A 108 -24.14 10.36 20.89
CA VAL A 108 -24.49 9.44 22.00
C VAL A 108 -24.53 7.94 21.64
N VAL A 109 -24.09 7.50 20.45
CA VAL A 109 -24.00 6.05 20.15
C VAL A 109 -22.56 5.54 19.97
N LEU A 110 -21.55 6.42 19.94
CA LEU A 110 -20.13 6.01 19.80
C LEU A 110 -19.31 6.04 21.10
N GLY A 111 -19.94 6.31 22.26
CA GLY A 111 -19.27 6.27 23.57
C GLY A 111 -19.51 4.98 24.38
N GLY A 112 -20.33 4.06 23.86
CA GLY A 112 -20.93 2.96 24.65
C GLY A 112 -20.59 1.53 24.23
N LEU A 113 -19.63 1.30 23.33
CA LEU A 113 -19.17 -0.06 23.01
C LEU A 113 -17.68 -0.12 22.60
N ILE A 114 -16.82 0.66 23.26
CA ILE A 114 -15.35 0.45 23.21
C ILE A 114 -14.84 0.44 24.65
N ALA A 115 -15.25 -0.57 25.43
CA ALA A 115 -14.70 -0.87 26.74
C ALA A 115 -14.86 -2.34 27.17
N GLY A 116 -15.22 -3.26 26.26
CA GLY A 116 -15.71 -4.59 26.62
C GLY A 116 -15.15 -5.78 25.84
N LEU A 117 -14.10 -5.63 25.03
CA LEU A 117 -13.40 -6.75 24.37
C LEU A 117 -11.90 -6.45 24.31
N LYS A 118 -11.25 -6.45 25.48
CA LYS A 118 -9.81 -6.71 25.55
C LYS A 118 -9.65 -8.24 25.69
N ASN A 119 -8.89 -8.83 24.76
CA ASN A 119 -8.27 -10.16 24.82
C ASN A 119 -8.98 -11.40 24.22
N ILE A 120 -9.54 -11.32 23.01
CA ILE A 120 -9.51 -12.46 22.05
C ILE A 120 -9.51 -11.84 20.64
N PHE A 121 -8.62 -12.30 19.74
CA PHE A 121 -8.37 -11.83 18.35
C PHE A 121 -7.37 -10.66 18.21
N ALA A 122 -6.24 -10.96 17.58
CA ALA A 122 -5.33 -9.93 17.05
C ALA A 122 -6.10 -8.97 16.14
N PRO A 123 -5.72 -7.68 16.07
CA PRO A 123 -6.35 -6.75 15.14
C PRO A 123 -6.26 -7.29 13.71
N THR A 124 -7.41 -7.40 13.03
CA THR A 124 -7.48 -7.75 11.61
C THR A 124 -7.10 -6.52 10.79
N TYR A 125 -6.10 -6.68 9.94
CA TYR A 125 -5.61 -5.67 9.00
C TYR A 125 -5.86 -6.10 7.55
N PRO A 126 -5.97 -5.17 6.58
CA PRO A 126 -6.03 -3.72 6.78
C PRO A 126 -7.34 -3.27 7.46
N ARG A 127 -7.34 -2.11 8.10
CA ARG A 127 -8.54 -1.52 8.72
C ARG A 127 -8.59 -0.01 8.56
N THR A 128 -9.79 0.52 8.39
CA THR A 128 -10.01 1.97 8.48
C THR A 128 -10.26 2.39 9.92
N VAL A 129 -9.59 3.45 10.34
CA VAL A 129 -9.73 4.06 11.67
C VAL A 129 -9.78 5.58 11.55
N LEU A 130 -10.12 6.26 12.64
CA LEU A 130 -9.93 7.70 12.76
C LEU A 130 -8.56 7.98 13.38
N ASP A 131 -7.81 8.91 12.80
CA ASP A 131 -6.56 9.41 13.38
C ASP A 131 -6.85 10.35 14.58
N ALA A 132 -5.79 10.85 15.22
CA ALA A 132 -5.89 11.76 16.36
C ALA A 132 -6.63 13.08 16.05
N ASN A 133 -6.71 13.46 14.77
CA ASN A 133 -7.38 14.65 14.29
C ASN A 133 -8.81 14.36 13.81
N GLY A 134 -9.26 13.11 13.87
CA GLY A 134 -10.57 12.68 13.40
C GLY A 134 -10.66 12.45 11.89
N ASN A 135 -9.53 12.38 11.18
CA ASN A 135 -9.51 12.03 9.76
C ASN A 135 -9.60 10.52 9.57
N VAL A 136 -10.28 10.09 8.51
CA VAL A 136 -10.38 8.69 8.10
C VAL A 136 -9.05 8.25 7.47
N VAL A 137 -8.39 7.26 8.06
CA VAL A 137 -7.11 6.71 7.58
C VAL A 137 -7.16 5.19 7.48
N THR A 138 -6.32 4.59 6.65
CA THR A 138 -6.22 3.14 6.51
C THR A 138 -4.95 2.64 7.19
N GLN A 139 -5.09 1.86 8.26
CA GLN A 139 -3.97 1.10 8.81
C GLN A 139 -3.81 -0.17 8.00
N TYR A 140 -2.70 -0.28 7.27
CA TYR A 140 -2.37 -1.45 6.45
C TYR A 140 -1.90 -2.63 7.30
N ASN A 141 -1.09 -2.36 8.34
CA ASN A 141 -0.67 -3.30 9.37
C ASN A 141 -0.40 -2.54 10.68
N GLU A 142 0.34 -3.13 11.63
CA GLU A 142 0.66 -2.48 12.91
C GLU A 142 1.56 -1.23 12.77
N ALA A 143 2.36 -1.14 11.70
CA ALA A 143 3.35 -0.09 11.50
C ALA A 143 3.02 0.88 10.36
N ILE A 144 2.21 0.51 9.37
CA ILE A 144 1.96 1.30 8.17
C ILE A 144 0.56 1.91 8.22
N THR A 145 0.49 3.24 8.16
CA THR A 145 -0.77 4.00 8.03
C THR A 145 -0.77 4.78 6.72
N ILE A 146 -1.89 4.72 6.00
CA ILE A 146 -2.12 5.46 4.76
C ILE A 146 -3.07 6.62 5.05
N VAL A 147 -2.60 7.83 4.74
CA VAL A 147 -3.32 9.09 4.93
C VAL A 147 -3.60 9.70 3.56
N GLY A 148 -4.77 10.30 3.40
CA GLY A 148 -5.18 10.93 2.14
C GLY A 148 -6.67 10.71 1.88
N THR A 149 -7.11 11.02 0.65
CA THR A 149 -8.50 10.73 0.28
C THR A 149 -8.75 9.22 0.23
N PRO A 150 -10.01 8.77 0.41
CA PRO A 150 -10.42 7.39 0.16
C PRO A 150 -9.85 6.76 -1.11
N GLU A 151 -9.88 7.50 -2.23
CA GLU A 151 -9.40 7.04 -3.53
C GLU A 151 -7.88 6.85 -3.52
N TYR A 152 -7.14 7.78 -2.90
CA TYR A 152 -5.71 7.65 -2.71
C TYR A 152 -5.39 6.41 -1.87
N GLN A 153 -6.04 6.28 -0.70
CA GLN A 153 -5.81 5.16 0.21
C GLN A 153 -6.00 3.81 -0.47
N ALA A 154 -7.00 3.68 -1.33
CA ALA A 154 -7.28 2.45 -2.04
C ALA A 154 -6.24 2.13 -3.14
N LYS A 155 -5.73 3.13 -3.86
CA LYS A 155 -4.62 2.92 -4.81
C LYS A 155 -3.36 2.44 -4.10
N VAL A 156 -3.01 3.09 -2.99
CA VAL A 156 -1.86 2.67 -2.16
C VAL A 156 -2.06 1.26 -1.62
N LEU A 157 -3.26 0.92 -1.16
CA LEU A 157 -3.56 -0.44 -0.68
C LEU A 157 -3.38 -1.50 -1.77
N ALA A 158 -3.83 -1.21 -3.01
CA ALA A 158 -3.62 -2.11 -4.14
C ALA A 158 -2.13 -2.30 -4.45
N ASP A 159 -1.34 -1.22 -4.43
CA ASP A 159 0.11 -1.31 -4.65
C ASP A 159 0.82 -2.08 -3.52
N LEU A 160 0.45 -1.85 -2.25
CA LEU A 160 0.96 -2.62 -1.11
C LEU A 160 0.65 -4.12 -1.22
N GLN A 161 -0.54 -4.48 -1.73
CA GLN A 161 -0.88 -5.87 -1.98
C GLN A 161 -0.03 -6.48 -3.10
N ARG A 162 0.24 -5.72 -4.18
CA ARG A 162 1.15 -6.18 -5.24
C ARG A 162 2.57 -6.38 -4.73
N ILE A 163 3.06 -5.50 -3.87
CA ILE A 163 4.35 -5.65 -3.18
C ILE A 163 4.33 -6.93 -2.32
N ALA A 164 3.28 -7.14 -1.53
CA ALA A 164 3.12 -8.32 -0.67
C ALA A 164 2.99 -9.65 -1.44
N ASN A 165 2.68 -9.62 -2.74
CA ASN A 165 2.66 -10.81 -3.58
C ASN A 165 4.06 -11.25 -4.05
N THR A 166 5.08 -10.39 -3.88
CA THR A 166 6.48 -10.76 -4.09
C THR A 166 7.07 -11.29 -2.78
N PRO A 167 7.85 -12.40 -2.78
CA PRO A 167 8.51 -12.89 -1.58
C PRO A 167 9.34 -11.83 -0.84
N THR A 168 10.12 -11.03 -1.59
CA THR A 168 10.95 -9.95 -1.05
C THR A 168 10.09 -8.82 -0.50
N GLY A 169 9.06 -8.38 -1.23
CA GLY A 169 8.16 -7.32 -0.77
C GLY A 169 7.34 -7.72 0.45
N LYS A 170 6.91 -8.99 0.54
CA LYS A 170 6.28 -9.52 1.75
C LYS A 170 7.21 -9.46 2.96
N ALA A 171 8.44 -9.93 2.80
CA ALA A 171 9.42 -9.93 3.88
C ALA A 171 9.77 -8.50 4.35
N LEU A 172 9.86 -7.54 3.42
CA LEU A 172 10.01 -6.12 3.72
C LEU A 172 8.85 -5.58 4.57
N LEU A 173 7.60 -5.84 4.17
CA LEU A 173 6.41 -5.37 4.89
C LEU A 173 6.29 -6.01 6.29
N ASP A 174 6.67 -7.28 6.42
CA ASP A 174 6.73 -7.98 7.70
C ASP A 174 7.86 -7.40 8.60
N SER A 175 9.01 -7.04 8.02
CA SER A 175 10.12 -6.38 8.75
C SER A 175 9.71 -5.01 9.29
N ILE A 176 9.05 -4.17 8.47
CA ILE A 176 8.52 -2.88 8.91
C ILE A 176 7.52 -3.06 10.05
N ALA A 177 6.60 -4.03 9.94
CA ALA A 177 5.64 -4.34 11.00
C ALA A 177 6.32 -4.74 12.33
N GLY A 178 7.41 -5.51 12.25
CA GLY A 178 8.17 -5.97 13.41
C GLY A 178 9.16 -4.95 13.98
N SER A 179 9.40 -3.82 13.31
CA SER A 179 10.42 -2.84 13.68
C SER A 179 10.12 -2.05 14.97
N GLY A 180 8.85 -1.98 15.36
CA GLY A 180 8.39 -1.09 16.44
C GLY A 180 8.39 0.40 16.07
N LYS A 181 8.64 0.74 14.80
CA LYS A 181 8.52 2.09 14.23
C LYS A 181 7.28 2.19 13.35
N HIS A 182 6.91 3.41 13.01
CA HIS A 182 5.73 3.74 12.23
C HIS A 182 6.10 4.40 10.90
N VAL A 183 5.42 3.98 9.83
CA VAL A 183 5.55 4.53 8.49
C VAL A 183 4.21 5.15 8.10
N THR A 184 4.22 6.43 7.77
CA THR A 184 3.05 7.14 7.22
C THR A 184 3.20 7.23 5.71
N ILE A 185 2.24 6.71 4.95
CA ILE A 185 2.18 6.90 3.50
C ILE A 185 1.18 8.01 3.19
N GLN A 186 1.60 9.01 2.43
CA GLN A 186 0.75 10.14 2.04
C GLN A 186 1.04 10.60 0.61
N ALA A 187 0.09 11.31 0.00
CA ALA A 187 0.31 11.94 -1.30
C ALA A 187 1.38 13.05 -1.17
N PRO A 188 2.25 13.24 -2.17
CA PRO A 188 3.15 14.38 -2.19
C PRO A 188 2.36 15.69 -2.30
N SER A 189 2.93 16.77 -1.75
CA SER A 189 2.34 18.11 -1.84
C SER A 189 2.28 18.65 -3.27
N ASP A 190 3.27 18.30 -4.10
CA ASP A 190 3.26 18.52 -5.55
C ASP A 190 2.90 17.22 -6.27
N PRO A 191 1.79 17.17 -7.05
CA PRO A 191 1.39 15.98 -7.78
C PRO A 191 2.42 15.53 -8.84
N ASN A 192 3.39 16.36 -9.21
CA ASN A 192 4.48 16.00 -10.12
C ASN A 192 5.75 15.51 -9.40
N ALA A 193 5.78 15.55 -8.07
CA ALA A 193 6.94 15.14 -7.29
C ALA A 193 7.29 13.66 -7.50
N GLY A 194 8.56 13.35 -7.24
CA GLY A 194 9.02 11.97 -7.05
C GLY A 194 8.36 11.33 -5.83
N ASN A 195 8.45 10.01 -5.77
CA ASN A 195 8.28 9.35 -4.50
C ASN A 195 9.47 9.70 -3.60
N SER A 196 9.25 9.71 -2.29
CA SER A 196 10.34 9.91 -1.35
C SER A 196 10.01 9.32 0.01
N CYS A 197 11.01 8.76 0.69
CA CYS A 197 10.97 8.49 2.12
C CYS A 197 11.70 9.61 2.88
N GLY A 198 10.93 10.43 3.59
CA GLY A 198 11.39 11.61 4.31
C GLY A 198 10.69 11.81 5.65
N SER A 199 10.91 12.96 6.28
CA SER A 199 10.37 13.31 7.61
C SER A 199 10.64 12.24 8.67
N TYR A 200 11.83 12.34 9.28
CA TYR A 200 12.29 11.43 10.33
C TYR A 200 12.12 12.08 11.70
N ASP A 201 11.37 11.44 12.60
CA ASP A 201 11.23 11.93 13.98
C ASP A 201 12.51 11.73 14.81
N ASN A 202 13.34 10.75 14.43
CA ASN A 202 14.71 10.58 14.89
C ASN A 202 15.68 10.52 13.71
N ALA A 203 15.92 11.68 13.10
CA ALA A 203 16.79 11.80 11.94
C ALA A 203 18.19 11.18 12.17
N ALA A 204 18.82 11.35 13.34
CA ALA A 204 20.13 10.75 13.58
C ALA A 204 20.05 9.22 13.73
N GLY A 205 19.01 8.72 14.41
CA GLY A 205 18.84 7.29 14.67
C GLY A 205 18.56 6.42 13.45
N ARG A 206 18.23 7.02 12.29
CA ARG A 206 18.00 6.28 11.04
C ARG A 206 19.27 5.66 10.44
N PHE A 207 20.43 6.16 10.83
CA PHE A 207 21.71 5.73 10.27
C PHE A 207 22.41 4.72 11.18
N SER A 208 23.23 3.85 10.56
CA SER A 208 24.16 2.99 11.29
C SER A 208 25.18 3.84 12.07
N ASN A 209 25.52 3.37 13.27
CA ASN A 209 26.53 4.00 14.10
C ASN A 209 27.94 3.83 13.50
N PRO A 210 28.93 4.65 13.87
CA PRO A 210 30.30 4.54 13.38
C PRO A 210 30.98 3.19 13.65
N ASP A 211 30.51 2.44 14.65
CA ASP A 211 31.01 1.10 14.99
C ASP A 211 30.32 -0.02 14.20
N GLY A 212 29.44 0.33 13.26
CA GLY A 212 28.69 -0.61 12.42
C GLY A 212 27.44 -1.20 13.08
N THR A 213 27.13 -0.81 14.32
CA THR A 213 25.87 -1.21 14.96
C THR A 213 24.68 -0.41 14.42
N PRO A 214 23.45 -0.94 14.47
CA PRO A 214 22.27 -0.17 14.09
C PRO A 214 22.04 1.01 15.04
N GLY A 215 21.58 2.14 14.49
CA GLY A 215 21.09 3.28 15.26
C GLY A 215 19.75 3.00 15.94
N ASP A 216 19.22 3.99 16.67
CA ASP A 216 17.97 3.87 17.43
C ASP A 216 16.69 3.68 16.57
N GLY A 217 16.83 3.87 15.25
CA GLY A 217 15.73 3.85 14.30
C GLY A 217 14.84 5.09 14.38
N SER A 218 14.01 5.27 13.34
CA SER A 218 13.12 6.42 13.17
C SER A 218 11.78 5.99 12.61
N ASN A 219 10.71 6.66 13.03
CA ASN A 219 9.50 6.72 12.22
C ASN A 219 9.79 7.51 10.94
N SER A 220 9.02 7.27 9.88
CA SER A 220 9.20 7.93 8.60
C SER A 220 7.86 8.25 7.92
N THR A 221 7.92 9.20 6.98
CA THR A 221 6.85 9.50 6.05
C THR A 221 7.28 9.18 4.63
N VAL A 222 6.53 8.34 3.95
CA VAL A 222 6.67 8.06 2.53
C VAL A 222 5.67 8.94 1.77
N GLU A 223 6.19 9.87 0.97
CA GLU A 223 5.42 10.57 -0.04
C GLU A 223 5.36 9.71 -1.31
N TYR A 224 4.15 9.33 -1.72
CA TYR A 224 3.95 8.38 -2.81
C TYR A 224 2.91 8.86 -3.80
N ASN A 225 3.26 8.86 -5.09
CA ASN A 225 2.36 9.11 -6.20
C ASN A 225 1.94 7.80 -6.90
N PRO A 226 0.72 7.29 -6.66
CA PRO A 226 0.23 6.05 -7.27
C PRO A 226 -0.12 6.16 -8.76
N ASP A 227 -0.06 7.35 -9.34
CA ASP A 227 -0.37 7.57 -10.76
C ASP A 227 0.90 7.68 -11.63
N ARG A 228 2.09 7.63 -11.01
CA ARG A 228 3.36 7.82 -11.71
C ARG A 228 3.91 6.50 -12.26
N THR A 229 3.66 6.25 -13.55
CA THR A 229 4.05 5.02 -14.26
C THR A 229 5.29 5.16 -15.15
N LYS A 230 5.75 6.39 -15.42
CA LYS A 230 6.93 6.69 -16.24
C LYS A 230 7.76 7.80 -15.58
N ILE A 231 9.07 7.60 -15.46
CA ILE A 231 9.97 8.58 -14.82
C ILE A 231 11.14 9.06 -15.70
N GLY A 232 11.33 8.42 -16.85
CA GLY A 232 12.36 8.72 -17.84
C GLY A 232 12.21 7.78 -19.04
N ASP A 233 13.27 7.58 -19.82
CA ASP A 233 13.27 6.85 -21.09
C ASP A 233 14.04 5.52 -21.09
N GLU A 234 14.74 5.18 -20.01
CA GLU A 234 15.36 3.86 -19.84
C GLU A 234 14.28 2.77 -19.63
N PRO A 235 14.55 1.50 -20.00
CA PRO A 235 13.53 0.44 -19.95
C PRO A 235 12.89 0.24 -18.57
N TRP A 236 13.65 0.41 -17.49
CA TRP A 236 13.17 0.22 -16.11
C TRP A 236 12.35 1.40 -15.58
N GLU A 237 12.39 2.55 -16.27
CA GLU A 237 11.73 3.80 -15.86
C GLU A 237 10.25 3.83 -16.22
N THR A 238 9.78 2.92 -17.09
CA THR A 238 8.36 2.59 -17.24
C THR A 238 8.05 1.39 -16.35
N ARG A 239 7.28 1.62 -15.28
CA ARG A 239 7.05 0.62 -14.23
C ARG A 239 5.67 0.77 -13.57
N PRO A 240 5.11 -0.30 -12.99
CA PRO A 240 4.01 -0.21 -12.05
C PRO A 240 4.36 0.75 -10.89
N PRO A 241 3.43 1.65 -10.48
CA PRO A 241 3.68 2.63 -9.42
C PRO A 241 4.14 1.99 -8.11
N GLY A 242 3.59 0.81 -7.76
CA GLY A 242 4.00 0.01 -6.61
C GLY A 242 5.49 -0.36 -6.54
N VAL A 243 6.22 -0.43 -7.66
CA VAL A 243 7.69 -0.61 -7.63
C VAL A 243 8.37 0.63 -7.04
N GLY A 244 7.81 1.82 -7.31
CA GLY A 244 8.25 3.06 -6.69
C GLY A 244 7.89 3.17 -5.23
N LEU A 245 6.74 2.66 -4.82
CA LEU A 245 6.40 2.58 -3.40
C LEU A 245 7.35 1.62 -2.67
N ALA A 246 7.65 0.46 -3.26
CA ALA A 246 8.58 -0.52 -2.69
C ALA A 246 9.96 0.08 -2.43
N HIS A 247 10.48 0.89 -3.36
CA HIS A 247 11.74 1.61 -3.19
C HIS A 247 11.75 2.47 -1.92
N GLU A 248 10.73 3.31 -1.74
CA GLU A 248 10.64 4.16 -0.56
C GLU A 248 10.40 3.37 0.73
N LEU A 249 9.71 2.23 0.65
CA LEU A 249 9.53 1.34 1.80
C LEU A 249 10.84 0.67 2.22
N ILE A 250 11.77 0.41 1.30
CA ILE A 250 13.11 -0.07 1.65
C ILE A 250 13.87 0.99 2.45
N HIS A 251 13.76 2.27 2.06
CA HIS A 251 14.31 3.36 2.88
C HIS A 251 13.61 3.49 4.24
N ALA A 252 12.29 3.29 4.28
CA ALA A 252 11.54 3.32 5.53
C ALA A 252 11.98 2.19 6.48
N ASP A 253 12.22 0.98 5.96
CA ASP A 253 12.76 -0.16 6.72
C ASP A 253 14.18 0.10 7.23
N GLN A 254 15.08 0.59 6.36
CA GLN A 254 16.43 1.00 6.76
C GLN A 254 16.39 2.06 7.87
N ALA A 255 15.51 3.03 7.74
CA ALA A 255 15.35 4.08 8.75
C ALA A 255 14.75 3.53 10.06
N ALA A 256 13.79 2.59 9.97
CA ALA A 256 13.16 1.98 11.12
C ALA A 256 14.14 1.16 11.96
N HIS A 257 15.06 0.47 11.30
CA HIS A 257 16.10 -0.34 11.95
C HIS A 257 17.39 0.43 12.24
N GLY A 258 17.52 1.68 11.81
CA GLY A 258 18.74 2.45 12.00
C GLY A 258 19.93 1.91 11.22
N THR A 259 19.69 1.34 10.03
CA THR A 259 20.73 0.65 9.22
C THR A 259 21.09 1.40 7.94
N MET A 260 20.59 2.63 7.76
CA MET A 260 20.89 3.44 6.58
C MET A 260 22.38 3.83 6.56
N THR A 261 23.04 3.63 5.44
CA THR A 261 24.46 3.99 5.28
C THR A 261 24.61 5.44 4.79
N PRO A 262 25.33 6.32 5.51
CA PRO A 262 25.60 7.69 5.06
C PRO A 262 26.68 7.72 3.95
N GLY A 263 26.71 8.81 3.19
CA GLY A 263 27.75 9.07 2.18
C GLY A 263 27.36 8.69 0.75
N THR A 264 28.36 8.61 -0.11
CA THR A 264 28.23 8.29 -1.54
C THR A 264 29.09 7.09 -1.92
N THR A 265 28.73 6.44 -3.02
CA THR A 265 29.43 5.31 -3.62
C THR A 265 29.40 5.41 -5.14
N ASN A 266 30.19 4.58 -5.82
CA ASN A 266 30.14 4.43 -7.27
C ASN A 266 28.76 3.95 -7.71
N ASN A 267 28.21 4.61 -8.73
CA ASN A 267 26.94 4.24 -9.36
C ASN A 267 27.16 3.11 -10.39
N ASP A 268 27.68 1.99 -9.91
CA ASP A 268 28.19 0.88 -10.72
C ASP A 268 29.18 1.33 -11.80
N ALA A 269 28.91 1.05 -13.08
CA ALA A 269 29.74 1.42 -14.22
C ALA A 269 29.22 2.68 -14.95
N LYS A 270 28.25 3.41 -14.37
CA LYS A 270 27.66 4.59 -15.01
C LYS A 270 28.71 5.69 -15.16
N PRO A 271 28.99 6.17 -16.38
CA PRO A 271 29.94 7.26 -16.59
C PRO A 271 29.44 8.57 -15.97
N ASP A 272 30.33 9.34 -15.36
CA ASP A 272 30.02 10.67 -14.86
C ASP A 272 29.64 11.60 -16.05
N PRO A 273 28.50 12.30 -16.00
CA PRO A 273 28.03 13.14 -17.10
C PRO A 273 28.92 14.36 -17.38
N SER A 274 29.71 14.79 -16.40
CA SER A 274 30.66 15.91 -16.51
C SER A 274 32.07 15.47 -16.92
N ASP A 275 32.46 14.24 -16.58
CA ASP A 275 33.71 13.62 -17.02
C ASP A 275 33.50 12.12 -17.30
N PRO A 276 33.21 11.74 -18.56
CA PRO A 276 32.94 10.34 -18.92
C PRO A 276 34.10 9.35 -18.70
N THR A 277 35.27 9.82 -18.27
CA THR A 277 36.39 8.96 -17.86
C THR A 277 36.30 8.51 -16.40
N GLN A 278 35.39 9.11 -15.61
CA GLN A 278 35.11 8.78 -14.23
C GLN A 278 33.76 8.08 -14.09
N ILE A 279 33.55 7.45 -12.94
CA ILE A 279 32.29 6.79 -12.56
C ILE A 279 31.45 7.77 -11.75
N ASP A 280 30.19 7.93 -12.13
CA ASP A 280 29.19 8.76 -11.44
C ASP A 280 29.04 8.33 -9.96
N GLN A 281 28.75 9.28 -9.08
CA GLN A 281 28.56 9.03 -7.66
C GLN A 281 27.08 9.11 -7.29
N VAL A 282 26.62 8.15 -6.49
CA VAL A 282 25.26 8.12 -5.93
C VAL A 282 25.33 8.04 -4.41
N ASN A 283 24.32 8.56 -3.71
CA ASN A 283 24.13 8.29 -2.29
C ASN A 283 24.11 6.77 -2.02
N THR A 284 24.88 6.30 -1.04
CA THR A 284 25.04 4.87 -0.76
C THR A 284 23.71 4.18 -0.50
N ARG A 285 22.81 4.80 0.27
CA ARG A 285 21.47 4.28 0.55
C ARG A 285 20.65 3.96 -0.70
N GLU A 286 20.84 4.73 -1.77
CA GLU A 286 20.06 4.59 -3.01
C GLU A 286 20.56 3.38 -3.80
N ALA A 287 21.89 3.20 -3.88
CA ALA A 287 22.49 2.01 -4.45
C ALA A 287 22.11 0.75 -3.67
N GLU A 288 22.07 0.84 -2.33
CA GLU A 288 21.61 -0.24 -1.46
C GLU A 288 20.13 -0.58 -1.66
N ALA A 289 19.26 0.43 -1.75
CA ALA A 289 17.82 0.23 -1.94
C ALA A 289 17.49 -0.34 -3.31
N VAL A 290 18.19 0.09 -4.36
CA VAL A 290 18.04 -0.50 -5.70
C VAL A 290 18.58 -1.94 -5.74
N GLY A 291 19.66 -2.22 -5.00
CA GLY A 291 20.40 -3.48 -5.09
C GLY A 291 21.47 -3.45 -6.18
N ILE A 292 22.05 -2.28 -6.43
CA ILE A 292 23.18 -2.13 -7.36
C ILE A 292 24.41 -2.82 -6.75
N PRO A 293 25.14 -3.68 -7.50
CA PRO A 293 26.32 -4.36 -7.00
C PRO A 293 27.29 -3.42 -6.26
N PRO A 294 27.82 -3.83 -5.10
CA PRO A 294 27.75 -5.17 -4.49
C PRO A 294 26.54 -5.40 -3.56
N ASN A 295 25.49 -4.56 -3.66
CA ASN A 295 24.34 -4.60 -2.75
C ASN A 295 23.22 -5.56 -3.19
N ASP A 296 23.40 -6.28 -4.29
CA ASP A 296 22.46 -7.24 -4.88
C ASP A 296 22.06 -8.36 -3.90
N ASN A 297 22.94 -8.68 -2.94
CA ASN A 297 22.72 -9.73 -1.95
C ASN A 297 21.94 -9.29 -0.71
N ARG A 298 21.62 -7.99 -0.53
CA ARG A 298 20.85 -7.51 0.63
C ARG A 298 19.46 -8.13 0.67
N ASP A 299 18.90 -8.31 1.87
CA ASP A 299 17.63 -9.01 2.06
C ASP A 299 16.50 -8.42 1.21
N TYR A 300 16.42 -7.08 1.16
CA TYR A 300 15.38 -6.34 0.42
C TYR A 300 16.02 -5.34 -0.55
N THR A 301 15.71 -5.49 -1.84
CA THR A 301 16.14 -4.56 -2.89
C THR A 301 15.03 -4.36 -3.93
N GLU A 302 15.02 -3.19 -4.59
CA GLU A 302 14.09 -2.92 -5.69
C GLU A 302 14.26 -3.95 -6.81
N ASN A 303 15.50 -4.30 -7.18
CA ASN A 303 15.76 -5.25 -8.26
C ASN A 303 15.25 -6.67 -7.95
N LYS A 304 15.31 -7.13 -6.68
CA LYS A 304 14.67 -8.38 -6.27
C LYS A 304 13.16 -8.32 -6.45
N ILE A 305 12.51 -7.27 -5.95
CA ILE A 305 11.06 -7.07 -6.08
C ILE A 305 10.65 -6.97 -7.56
N ARG A 306 11.44 -6.30 -8.41
CA ARG A 306 11.23 -6.23 -9.86
C ARG A 306 11.27 -7.60 -10.52
N SER A 307 12.25 -8.43 -10.15
CA SER A 307 12.39 -9.79 -10.71
C SER A 307 11.25 -10.73 -10.30
N GLU A 308 10.67 -10.50 -9.12
CA GLU A 308 9.57 -11.27 -8.54
C GLU A 308 8.18 -10.72 -8.94
N TRP A 309 8.13 -9.54 -9.55
CA TRP A 309 6.88 -8.91 -9.96
C TRP A 309 6.20 -9.73 -11.07
N ASP A 310 4.86 -9.68 -11.15
CA ASP A 310 4.11 -10.29 -12.24
C ASP A 310 3.45 -9.22 -13.15
N PRO A 311 3.86 -9.12 -14.43
CA PRO A 311 5.04 -9.74 -15.03
C PRO A 311 6.35 -9.14 -14.47
N PRO A 312 7.50 -9.83 -14.62
CA PRO A 312 8.79 -9.30 -14.16
C PRO A 312 9.11 -7.95 -14.80
N GLN A 313 9.65 -7.04 -14.01
CA GLN A 313 9.98 -5.68 -14.43
C GLN A 313 11.46 -5.58 -14.79
N PRO A 314 11.85 -4.71 -15.76
CA PRO A 314 13.25 -4.53 -16.12
C PRO A 314 14.08 -4.09 -14.93
N GLU A 315 15.30 -4.61 -14.83
CA GLU A 315 16.25 -4.28 -13.77
C GLU A 315 16.74 -2.83 -13.88
N ARG A 316 16.91 -2.15 -12.75
CA ARG A 316 17.56 -0.84 -12.66
C ARG A 316 19.06 -1.06 -12.44
N GLN A 317 19.86 -0.79 -13.47
CA GLN A 317 21.30 -1.07 -13.48
C GLN A 317 22.13 -0.05 -12.69
N TRP A 318 21.66 1.20 -12.66
CA TRP A 318 22.25 2.31 -11.93
C TRP A 318 21.15 3.26 -11.42
N TYR A 319 21.52 4.14 -10.50
CA TYR A 319 20.62 5.15 -9.95
C TYR A 319 20.54 6.41 -10.82
#